data_AF-A0A239FU97-F1
#
_entry.id   AF-A0A239FU97-F1
#
_cell.length_a   1.000
_cell.length_b   1.000
_cell.length_c   1.000
_cell.angle_alpha   90.00
_cell.angle_beta   90.00
_cell.angle_gamma   90.00
#
_symmetry.space_group_name_H-M   'P 1'
#
loop_
_entity.id
_entity.type
_entity.pdbx_description
1 polymer ?
#
loop_
_entity_poly.entity_id
_entity_poly.type
_entity_poly.pdbx_seq_one_letter_code
_entity_poly.pdbx_strand_id
1 'polypeptide(L)' 'MELIEPFGIQYWILALVVLYGVLWLWCLIDLIKSEFTDNSIKALWLLLLVFLNPLAPFLYGHFARKQKLRTR' A
#
# COMPACT_ATOMS: atom_id res chain seq x y z
N MET A 1 -15.44 18.83 32.68
CA MET A 1 -14.57 17.87 31.94
C MET A 1 -15.33 17.52 30.66
N GLU A 2 -15.47 18.49 29.76
CA GLU A 2 -16.41 18.45 28.62
C GLU A 2 -15.72 18.80 27.29
N LEU A 3 -14.42 18.49 27.14
CA LEU A 3 -13.62 18.94 26.00
C LEU A 3 -13.15 17.80 25.10
N ILE A 4 -14.04 16.86 24.80
CA ILE A 4 -13.87 15.94 23.68
C ILE A 4 -15.14 16.02 22.85
N GLU A 5 -15.23 17.06 22.02
CA GLU A 5 -16.23 17.15 20.96
C GLU A 5 -16.14 15.88 20.10
N PRO A 6 -17.18 15.02 20.05
CA PRO A 6 -17.13 13.72 19.36
C PRO A 6 -16.90 13.84 17.85
N PHE A 7 -17.06 15.05 17.31
CA PHE A 7 -16.87 15.36 15.89
C PHE A 7 -15.39 15.38 15.45
N GLY A 8 -14.44 15.70 16.34
CA GLY A 8 -13.04 15.85 15.94
C GLY A 8 -12.39 14.55 15.43
N ILE A 9 -12.67 13.43 16.12
CA ILE A 9 -12.10 12.11 15.80
C ILE A 9 -12.57 11.61 14.44
N GLN A 10 -13.81 11.90 14.06
CA GLN A 10 -14.39 11.48 12.79
C GLN A 10 -13.62 12.06 11.59
N TYR A 11 -13.24 13.34 11.63
CA TYR A 11 -12.45 13.98 10.58
C TYR A 11 -11.05 13.36 10.46
N TRP A 12 -10.42 13.03 11.58
CA TRP A 12 -9.11 12.36 11.59
C TRP A 12 -9.16 10.95 11.00
N ILE A 13 -10.21 10.18 11.32
CA ILE A 13 -10.42 8.85 10.75
C ILE A 13 -10.66 8.95 9.24
N LEU A 14 -11.48 9.89 8.78
CA LEU A 14 -11.73 10.15 7.36
C LEU A 14 -10.43 10.51 6.62
N ALA A 15 -9.61 11.38 7.20
CA ALA A 15 -8.30 11.74 6.62
C ALA A 15 -7.37 10.52 6.50
N LEU A 16 -7.32 9.64 7.51
CA LEU A 16 -6.52 8.42 7.47
C LEU A 16 -7.03 7.42 6.42
N VAL A 17 -8.34 7.24 6.29
CA VAL A 17 -8.93 6.35 5.28
C VAL A 17 -8.63 6.87 3.87
N VAL A 18 -8.75 8.18 3.64
CA VAL A 18 -8.41 8.80 2.35
C VAL A 18 -6.92 8.65 2.05
N LEU A 19 -6.04 8.97 3.01
CA LEU A 19 -4.60 8.82 2.84
C LEU A 19 -4.21 7.38 2.51
N TYR A 20 -4.82 6.42 3.22
CA TYR A 20 -4.63 5.00 2.98
C TYR A 20 -5.14 4.55 1.62
N GLY A 21 -6.32 5.01 1.19
CA GLY A 21 -6.86 4.73 -0.14
C GLY A 21 -5.97 5.27 -1.26
N VAL A 22 -5.43 6.48 -1.10
CA VAL A 22 -4.47 7.06 -2.05
C VAL A 22 -3.18 6.24 -2.10
N LEU A 23 -2.63 5.86 -0.95
CA LEU A 23 -1.45 4.99 -0.86
C LEU A 23 -1.69 3.63 -1.52
N TRP A 24 -2.86 3.03 -1.30
CA TRP A 24 -3.23 1.76 -1.90
C TRP A 24 -3.31 1.84 -3.42
N LEU A 25 -4.01 2.86 -3.96
CA LEU A 25 -4.09 3.10 -5.39
C LEU A 25 -2.72 3.37 -6.01
N TRP A 26 -1.89 4.18 -5.35
CA TRP A 26 -0.53 4.45 -5.79
C TRP A 26 0.32 3.18 -5.85
N CYS A 27 0.20 2.31 -4.85
CA CYS A 27 0.90 1.02 -4.80
C CYS A 27 0.43 0.07 -5.91
N LEU A 28 -0.87 0.07 -6.21
CA LEU A 28 -1.45 -0.71 -7.30
C LEU A 28 -0.93 -0.24 -8.67
N ILE A 29 -0.85 1.08 -8.87
CA ILE A 29 -0.27 1.68 -10.09
C ILE A 29 1.23 1.35 -10.20
N ASP A 30 2.01 1.50 -9.13
CA ASP A 30 3.44 1.13 -9.13
C ASP A 30 3.63 -0.35 -9.47
N LEU A 31 2.79 -1.23 -8.90
CA LEU A 31 2.85 -2.66 -9.17
C LEU A 31 2.54 -3.00 -10.64
N ILE A 32 1.50 -2.39 -11.22
CA ILE A 32 1.13 -2.63 -12.61
C ILE A 32 2.22 -2.09 -13.55
N LYS A 33 2.73 -0.88 -13.27
CA LYS A 33 3.74 -0.19 -14.08
C LYS A 33 5.13 -0.82 -13.93
N SER A 34 5.42 -1.44 -12.79
CA SER A 34 6.70 -2.12 -12.58
C SER A 34 6.76 -3.39 -13.40
N GLU A 35 7.81 -3.51 -14.20
CA GLU A 35 8.19 -4.76 -14.85
C GLU A 35 8.92 -5.61 -13.82
N PHE A 36 8.33 -6.76 -13.48
CA PHE A 36 8.95 -7.74 -12.60
C PHE A 36 9.66 -8.77 -13.46
N THR A 37 10.79 -9.25 -12.96
CA THR A 37 11.57 -10.35 -13.55
C THR A 37 10.71 -11.58 -13.84
N ASP A 38 9.71 -11.82 -12.99
CA ASP A 38 8.86 -12.99 -13.03
C ASP A 38 7.39 -12.59 -12.84
N ASN A 39 6.54 -13.00 -13.78
CA ASN A 39 5.10 -12.74 -13.74
C ASN A 39 4.44 -13.37 -12.50
N SER A 40 4.98 -14.49 -12.02
CA SER A 40 4.49 -15.17 -10.83
C SER A 40 4.68 -14.32 -9.57
N ILE A 41 5.83 -13.64 -9.47
CA ILE A 41 6.16 -12.72 -8.35
C ILE A 41 5.26 -11.48 -8.40
N LYS A 42 4.99 -10.96 -9.60
CA LYS A 42 4.05 -9.84 -9.80
C LYS A 42 2.64 -10.20 -9.32
N ALA A 43 2.16 -11.40 -9.67
CA ALA A 43 0.86 -11.90 -9.24
C ALA A 43 0.80 -12.12 -7.72
N LEU A 44 1.86 -12.66 -7.10
CA LEU A 44 1.95 -12.81 -5.65
C LEU A 44 1.85 -11.45 -4.93
N TRP A 45 2.57 -10.44 -5.43
CA TRP A 45 2.48 -9.09 -4.88
C TRP A 45 1.10 -8.49 -5.05
N LEU A 46 0.42 -8.69 -6.17
CA LEU A 46 -0.97 -8.28 -6.37
C LEU A 46 -1.88 -8.94 -5.32
N LEU A 47 -1.72 -10.25 -5.12
CA LEU A 47 -2.49 -11.02 -4.15
C LEU A 47 -2.26 -10.50 -2.72
N LEU A 48 -1.00 -10.26 -2.35
CA LEU A 48 -0.64 -9.65 -1.07
C LEU A 48 -1.21 -8.23 -0.93
N LEU A 49 -1.23 -7.42 -1.98
CA LEU A 49 -1.76 -6.06 -1.95
C LEU A 49 -3.29 -6.02 -1.73
N VAL A 50 -3.99 -7.06 -2.20
CA VAL A 50 -5.45 -7.22 -2.02
C VAL A 50 -5.77 -7.88 -0.68
N PHE A 51 -5.07 -8.94 -0.28
CA PHE A 51 -5.37 -9.73 0.92
C PHE A 51 -4.66 -9.25 2.19
N LEU A 52 -3.51 -8.58 2.05
CA LEU A 52 -2.63 -8.15 3.15
C LEU A 52 -2.57 -6.62 3.25
N ASN A 53 -3.58 -5.91 2.78
CA ASN A 53 -3.75 -4.49 3.05
C ASN A 53 -4.07 -4.32 4.55
N PRO A 54 -3.26 -3.65 5.42
CA PRO A 54 -2.36 -2.50 5.21
C PRO A 54 -0.85 -2.79 5.19
N LEU A 55 -0.47 -4.03 5.44
CA LEU A 55 0.92 -4.42 5.64
C LEU A 55 1.67 -4.64 4.32
N ALA A 56 0.93 -4.87 3.24
CA ALA A 56 1.47 -5.13 1.92
C ALA A 56 2.38 -4.01 1.37
N PRO A 57 2.04 -2.70 1.45
CA PRO A 57 2.94 -1.63 1.03
C PRO A 57 4.28 -1.61 1.78
N PHE A 58 4.26 -1.91 3.09
CA PHE A 58 5.47 -1.96 3.92
C PHE A 58 6.38 -3.11 3.52
N LEU A 59 5.81 -4.30 3.32
CA LEU A 59 6.54 -5.46 2.83
C LEU A 59 7.03 -5.24 1.39
N TYR A 60 6.23 -4.59 0.54
CA TYR A 60 6.56 -4.27 -0.86
C TYR A 60 7.81 -3.40 -0.91
N GLY A 61 7.86 -2.35 -0.10
CA GLY A 61 9.03 -1.49 0.01
C GLY A 61 10.31 -2.24 0.39
N HIS A 62 10.26 -3.30 1.20
CA HIS A 62 11.46 -4.02 1.63
C HIS A 62 11.85 -5.18 0.68
N PHE A 63 10.87 -5.98 0.25
CA PHE A 63 11.11 -7.20 -0.53
C PHE A 63 11.01 -7.00 -2.03
N ALA A 64 10.09 -6.14 -2.52
CA ALA A 64 9.94 -5.94 -3.97
C ALA A 64 11.16 -5.22 -4.55
N ARG A 65 11.79 -4.31 -3.79
CA ARG A 65 13.05 -3.65 -4.21
C ARG A 65 14.20 -4.63 -4.48
N LYS A 66 14.25 -5.78 -3.81
CA LYS A 66 15.27 -6.81 -4.04
C LYS A 66 14.96 -7.72 -5.23
N GLN A 67 13.70 -7.74 -5.66
CA GLN A 67 13.19 -8.61 -6.73
C GLN A 67 13.04 -7.86 -8.07
N LYS A 68 13.12 -6.53 -8.06
CA LYS A 68 13.29 -5.74 -9.29
C LYS A 68 14.64 -6.11 -9.92
N LEU A 69 14.65 -6.35 -11.24
CA LEU A 69 15.85 -6.61 -12.02
C LEU A 69 16.93 -5.58 -11.66
N ARG A 70 18.01 -6.03 -11.03
CA ARG A 70 19.23 -5.26 -10.90
C ARG A 70 19.89 -5.24 -12.27
N THR A 71 19.46 -4.34 -13.14
CA THR A 71 20.32 -3.90 -14.23
C THR A 71 21.58 -3.33 -13.57
N ARG A 72 22.69 -4.04 -13.80
CA ARG A 72 24.03 -3.64 -13.36
C ARG A 72 24.38 -2.25 -13.89
#